data_AF-A0A537Q4I2-F1
#
_entry.id   AF-A0A537Q4I2-F1
#
_cell.length_a   1.000
_cell.length_b   1.000
_cell.length_c   1.000
_cell.angle_alpha   90.00
_cell.angle_beta   90.00
_cell.angle_gamma   90.00
#
_symmetry.space_group_name_H-M   'P 1'
#
loop_
_entity.id
_entity.type
_entity.pdbx_description
1 polymer ?
#
loop_
_entity_poly.entity_id
_entity_poly.type
_entity_poly.pdbx_seq_one_letter_code
_entity_poly.pdbx_strand_id
1 'polypeptide(L)' 'MKLVEKFRELMPEKRPQDPHRNGTGLRFETMDHGGAYSDAMPQAIKLIDAEGRSCIYVPISQDGRVVDSLGYAFDPEDAE' A
#
# COMPACT_ATOMS: atom_id res chain seq x y z
N MET A 1 -8.08 15.52 21.28
CA MET A 1 -8.78 14.82 20.18
C MET A 1 -7.80 13.82 19.58
N LYS A 2 -8.20 12.56 19.41
CA LYS A 2 -7.40 11.56 18.69
C LYS A 2 -7.86 11.54 17.24
N LEU A 3 -6.96 11.78 16.29
CA LEU A 3 -7.26 11.55 14.88
C LEU A 3 -7.43 10.04 14.70
N VAL A 4 -8.58 9.62 14.20
CA VAL A 4 -8.84 8.22 13.86
C VAL A 4 -9.09 8.18 12.36
N GLU A 5 -8.19 7.55 11.63
CA GLU A 5 -8.41 7.27 10.22
C GLU A 5 -9.53 6.25 10.08
N LYS A 6 -10.55 6.60 9.30
CA LYS A 6 -11.67 5.72 9.02
C LYS A 6 -11.54 5.22 7.59
N PHE A 7 -11.40 3.92 7.45
CA PHE A 7 -11.34 3.25 6.15
C PHE A 7 -12.71 2.68 5.79
N ARG A 8 -13.02 2.74 4.50
CA ARG A 8 -14.13 1.98 3.92
C ARG A 8 -13.55 0.79 3.17
N GLU A 9 -14.28 -0.32 3.16
CA GLU A 9 -13.91 -1.46 2.34
C GLU A 9 -13.85 -1.06 0.85
N LEU A 10 -12.81 -1.53 0.14
CA LEU A 10 -12.69 -1.34 -1.29
C LEU A 10 -13.30 -2.55 -2.03
N MET A 11 -14.54 -2.34 -2.47
CA MET A 11 -15.30 -3.32 -3.25
C MET A 11 -14.51 -3.78 -4.49
N PRO A 12 -14.59 -5.07 -4.89
CA PRO A 12 -13.83 -5.63 -6.01
C PRO A 12 -13.90 -4.80 -7.30
N GLU A 13 -15.06 -4.25 -7.63
CA GLU A 13 -15.33 -3.50 -8.86
C GLU A 13 -14.64 -2.12 -8.89
N LYS A 14 -14.22 -1.63 -7.72
CA LYS A 14 -13.50 -0.36 -7.56
C LYS A 14 -11.99 -0.54 -7.48
N ARG A 15 -11.49 -1.78 -7.44
CA ARG A 15 -10.06 -2.07 -7.42
C ARG A 15 -9.45 -1.75 -8.79
N PRO A 16 -8.29 -1.07 -8.85
CA PRO A 16 -7.56 -0.88 -10.10
C PRO A 16 -7.35 -2.21 -10.84
N GLN A 17 -7.55 -2.20 -12.16
CA GLN A 17 -7.38 -3.38 -13.01
C GLN A 17 -6.21 -3.17 -13.98
N ASP A 18 -5.47 -4.25 -14.21
CA ASP A 18 -4.45 -4.35 -15.27
C ASP A 18 -4.71 -5.62 -16.10
N PRO A 19 -5.60 -5.54 -17.11
CA PRO A 19 -5.97 -6.70 -17.91
C PRO A 19 -4.78 -7.36 -18.62
N HIS A 20 -3.78 -6.56 -18.99
CA HIS A 20 -2.60 -7.02 -19.72
C HIS A 20 -1.49 -7.50 -18.78
N ARG A 21 -1.60 -7.23 -17.47
CA ARG A 21 -0.63 -7.59 -16.43
C ARG A 21 0.79 -7.10 -16.73
N ASN A 22 0.88 -5.99 -17.44
CA ASN A 22 2.15 -5.41 -17.88
C ASN A 22 2.27 -3.93 -17.50
N GLY A 23 1.33 -3.42 -16.71
CA GLY A 23 1.29 -2.03 -16.25
C GLY A 23 0.85 -1.01 -17.31
N THR A 24 0.51 -1.43 -18.53
CA THR A 24 0.08 -0.50 -19.58
C THR A 24 -1.21 0.20 -19.18
N GLY A 25 -1.21 1.54 -19.18
CA GLY A 25 -2.36 2.35 -18.77
C GLY A 25 -2.46 2.58 -17.26
N LEU A 26 -1.60 1.98 -16.45
CA LEU A 26 -1.48 2.30 -15.03
C LEU A 26 -0.69 3.61 -14.84
N ARG A 27 -1.13 4.42 -13.88
CA ARG A 27 -0.42 5.61 -13.41
C ARG A 27 -0.15 5.48 -11.93
N PHE A 28 1.04 5.90 -11.53
CA PHE A 28 1.49 5.88 -10.15
C PHE A 28 1.78 7.31 -9.71
N GLU A 29 1.18 7.72 -8.59
CA GLU A 29 1.42 9.01 -7.96
C GLU A 29 2.00 8.75 -6.56
N THR A 30 3.19 9.26 -6.29
CA THR A 30 3.76 9.26 -4.93
C THR A 30 3.02 10.28 -4.08
N MET A 31 2.69 9.90 -2.86
CA MET A 31 1.98 10.71 -1.89
C MET A 31 2.65 10.54 -0.54
N ASP A 32 2.63 11.57 0.30
CA ASP A 32 3.32 11.63 1.59
C ASP A 32 4.82 11.27 1.50
N HIS A 33 5.68 12.04 2.14
CA HIS A 33 7.12 11.81 2.05
C HIS A 33 7.79 11.95 3.41
N GLY A 34 8.87 11.21 3.62
CA GLY A 34 9.59 11.18 4.88
C GLY A 34 9.02 10.16 5.86
N GLY A 35 8.97 10.51 7.14
CA GLY A 35 8.46 9.65 8.21
C GLY A 35 9.27 9.87 9.48
N ALA A 36 9.96 8.84 9.95
CA ALA A 36 10.93 8.97 11.04
C ALA A 36 12.11 9.91 10.68
N TYR A 37 12.37 10.08 9.39
CA TYR A 37 13.43 10.92 8.85
C TYR A 37 12.86 11.92 7.83
N SER A 38 13.54 13.05 7.69
CA SER A 38 13.22 14.06 6.67
C SER A 38 13.89 13.67 5.34
N ASP A 39 13.33 12.66 4.67
CA ASP A 39 13.78 12.21 3.35
C ASP A 39 12.65 12.32 2.30
N ALA A 40 12.97 11.92 1.07
CA ALA A 40 12.01 11.93 -0.05
C ALA A 40 11.30 10.58 -0.23
N MET A 41 11.44 9.64 0.71
CA MET A 41 10.83 8.30 0.59
C MET A 41 9.31 8.43 0.62
N PRO A 42 8.60 7.95 -0.41
CA PRO A 42 7.14 7.95 -0.41
C PRO A 42 6.59 7.07 0.72
N GLN A 43 5.61 7.59 1.45
CA GLN A 43 4.86 6.87 2.48
C GLN A 43 3.49 6.40 1.99
N ALA A 44 3.11 6.78 0.77
CA ALA A 44 1.95 6.28 0.07
C ALA A 44 2.18 6.33 -1.44
N ILE A 45 1.59 5.37 -2.15
CA ILE A 45 1.56 5.33 -3.60
C ILE A 45 0.11 5.13 -4.03
N LYS A 46 -0.42 6.07 -4.80
CA LYS A 46 -1.72 5.93 -5.44
C LYS A 46 -1.55 5.29 -6.80
N LEU A 47 -2.11 4.11 -6.96
CA LEU A 47 -2.26 3.45 -8.25
C LEU A 47 -3.58 3.88 -8.87
N ILE A 48 -3.55 4.22 -10.15
CA ILE A 48 -4.73 4.58 -10.94
C ILE A 48 -4.69 3.77 -12.23
N ASP A 49 -5.78 3.10 -12.57
CA ASP A 49 -5.88 2.38 -13.86
C ASP A 49 -6.43 3.23 -15.00
N ALA A 50 -6.53 2.64 -16.19
CA ALA A 50 -6.99 3.29 -17.40
C ALA A 50 -8.45 3.81 -17.33
N GLU A 51 -9.28 3.21 -16.47
CA GLU A 51 -10.67 3.63 -16.24
C GLU A 51 -10.78 4.66 -15.09
N GLY A 52 -9.68 4.99 -14.43
CA GLY A 52 -9.64 5.93 -13.30
C GLY A 52 -9.99 5.31 -11.95
N ARG A 53 -10.13 3.99 -11.84
CA ARG A 53 -10.21 3.31 -10.53
C ARG A 53 -8.88 3.49 -9.82
N SER A 54 -8.92 3.70 -8.50
CA SER A 54 -7.70 3.96 -7.74
C SER A 54 -7.71 3.33 -6.36
N CYS A 55 -6.49 3.02 -5.88
CA CYS A 55 -6.23 2.56 -4.52
C CYS A 55 -4.91 3.16 -4.03
N ILE A 56 -4.80 3.37 -2.72
CA ILE A 56 -3.56 3.81 -2.08
C ILE A 56 -2.90 2.59 -1.45
N TYR A 57 -1.62 2.41 -1.74
CA TYR A 57 -0.74 1.43 -1.12
C TYR A 57 0.19 2.16 -0.16
N VAL A 58 0.33 1.64 1.06
CA VAL A 58 1.22 2.18 2.10
C VAL A 58 2.30 1.14 2.41
N PRO A 59 3.52 1.55 2.79
CA PRO A 59 4.55 0.63 3.22
C PRO A 59 4.14 -0.06 4.52
N ILE A 60 4.63 -1.29 4.70
CA ILE A 60 4.41 -2.04 5.94
C ILE A 60 5.08 -1.27 7.09
N SER A 61 4.33 -1.05 8.16
CA SER A 61 4.81 -0.31 9.33
C SER A 61 4.54 -1.08 10.62
N GLN A 62 5.51 -1.06 11.53
CA GLN A 62 5.38 -1.55 12.90
C GLN A 62 5.78 -0.44 13.86
N ASP A 63 4.96 -0.19 14.87
CA ASP A 63 5.16 0.89 15.86
C ASP A 63 5.46 2.26 15.22
N GLY A 64 4.80 2.56 14.10
CA GLY A 64 4.95 3.82 13.36
C GLY A 64 6.24 3.95 12.56
N ARG A 65 6.99 2.86 12.36
CA ARG A 65 8.21 2.84 11.53
C ARG A 65 8.01 1.92 10.33
N VAL A 66 8.43 2.39 9.16
CA VAL A 66 8.53 1.55 7.97
C VAL A 66 9.56 0.46 8.20
N VAL A 67 9.17 -0.77 7.92
CA VAL A 67 10.01 -1.96 8.10
C VAL A 67 10.18 -2.70 6.77
N ASP A 68 11.29 -3.40 6.65
CA ASP A 68 11.50 -4.34 5.55
C ASP A 68 10.86 -5.69 5.89
N SER A 69 10.32 -6.37 4.88
CA SER A 69 9.77 -7.71 5.03
C SER A 69 10.86 -8.73 4.70
N LEU A 70 11.41 -9.37 5.73
CA LEU A 70 12.43 -10.41 5.56
C LEU A 70 11.82 -11.77 5.13
N GLY A 71 10.56 -11.79 4.72
CA GLY A 71 9.79 -12.99 4.39
C GLY A 71 8.95 -13.50 5.58
N TYR A 72 8.40 -14.70 5.41
CA TYR A 72 7.64 -15.41 6.44
C TYR A 72 8.45 -16.63 6.89
N ALA A 73 8.61 -16.78 8.20
CA ALA A 73 8.91 -18.07 8.80
C ALA A 73 7.56 -18.68 9.23
N PHE A 74 7.34 -19.96 8.92
CA PHE A 74 6.25 -20.69 9.56
C PHE A 74 6.56 -20.79 11.05
N ASP A 75 5.58 -20.52 11.90
CA ASP A 75 5.71 -20.85 13.31
C ASP A 75 5.85 -22.38 13.42
N PRO A 76 6.90 -22.92 14.04
CA PRO A 76 6.99 -24.37 14.27
C PRO A 76 5.79 -24.92 15.07
N GLU A 77 5.02 -24.08 15.77
CA GLU A 77 3.77 -24.48 16.44
C GLU A 77 2.58 -24.67 15.47
N ASP A 78 2.63 -24.14 14.24
CA ASP A 78 1.57 -24.29 13.22
C ASP A 78 1.70 -25.59 12.39
N ALA A 79 2.66 -26.47 12.75
CA ALA A 79 2.97 -27.72 12.03
C ALA A 79 2.33 -28.99 12.63
N GLU A 80 1.41 -28.86 13.61
CA GLU A 80 0.68 -29.99 14.21
C GLU A 80 -0.68 -30.28 13.55
#